data_AF-F1VTT7-F1
#
_entry.id   AF-F1VTT7-F1
#
_cell.length_a   1.000
_cell.length_b   1.000
_cell.length_c   1.000
_cell.angle_alpha   90.00
_cell.angle_beta   90.00
_cell.angle_gamma   90.00
#
_symmetry.space_group_name_H-M   'P 1'
#
loop_
_entity.id
_entity.type
_entity.pdbx_description
1 polymer ?
#
loop_
_entity_poly.entity_id
_entity_poly.type
_entity_poly.pdbx_seq_one_letter_code
_entity_poly.pdbx_strand_id
1 'polypeptide(L)'
;MQWRGALNLAPYSFFNAFNYTPPIVGFASVGYKDTVRNIEQTGEFGWNLVTRELADAMNRSCAPVPPEVNEFELAGLTPVASRLIKPPRVAESLVSFECRCTQILQLQGIDGVKVPTWLILGEVVAVHIAHALLDDGVYNTGRAGHVLRGGGPADYFSVGPEQLFKMGRPT
;
A
#
# COMPACT_ATOMS: atom_id res chain seq x y z
N MET A 1 -16.06 -18.50 3.32
CA MET A 1 -15.52 -18.56 1.95
C MET A 1 -14.02 -18.78 2.02
N GLN A 2 -13.54 -19.86 1.44
CA GLN A 2 -12.14 -20.24 1.39
C GLN A 2 -11.53 -19.63 0.13
N TRP A 3 -10.46 -18.84 0.29
CA TRP A 3 -9.71 -18.18 -0.78
C TRP A 3 -9.19 -19.25 -1.75
N ARG A 4 -9.47 -19.13 -3.06
CA ARG A 4 -9.06 -20.11 -4.10
C ARG A 4 -7.94 -19.61 -5.04
N GLY A 5 -7.38 -18.42 -4.82
CA GLY A 5 -6.24 -17.89 -5.59
C GLY A 5 -4.90 -18.03 -4.86
N ALA A 6 -3.79 -17.72 -5.52
CA ALA A 6 -2.52 -17.50 -4.83
C ALA A 6 -2.55 -16.22 -4.00
N LEU A 7 -1.55 -16.01 -3.13
CA LEU A 7 -1.41 -14.74 -2.42
C LEU A 7 -0.96 -13.66 -3.41
N ASN A 8 -1.72 -12.57 -3.49
CA ASN A 8 -1.42 -11.47 -4.39
C ASN A 8 -0.70 -10.32 -3.67
N LEU A 9 0.37 -9.80 -4.29
CA LEU A 9 1.11 -8.62 -3.83
C LEU A 9 1.50 -7.74 -5.02
N ALA A 10 1.11 -6.47 -5.01
CA ALA A 10 1.44 -5.52 -6.07
C ALA A 10 1.66 -4.10 -5.50
N PRO A 11 2.61 -3.32 -6.05
CA PRO A 11 2.83 -1.96 -5.60
C PRO A 11 1.96 -0.94 -6.34
N TYR A 12 1.52 0.08 -5.60
CA TYR A 12 0.74 1.20 -6.12
C TYR A 12 1.31 2.52 -5.61
N SER A 13 1.68 3.41 -6.53
CA SER A 13 2.18 4.75 -6.20
C SER A 13 1.12 5.84 -6.26
N PHE A 14 -0.03 5.60 -6.89
CA PHE A 14 -1.20 6.47 -6.79
C PHE A 14 -1.91 6.19 -5.47
N PHE A 15 -1.30 6.57 -4.36
CA PHE A 15 -1.75 6.29 -3.00
C PHE A 15 -1.76 7.56 -2.16
N ASN A 16 -2.73 7.70 -1.24
CA ASN A 16 -2.73 8.74 -0.22
C ASN A 16 -3.62 8.39 0.98
N ALA A 17 -3.47 9.15 2.08
CA ALA A 17 -4.48 9.26 3.12
C ALA A 17 -5.58 10.26 2.68
N PHE A 18 -6.83 9.92 2.98
CA PHE A 18 -8.02 10.69 2.59
C PHE A 18 -8.81 11.25 3.78
N ASN A 19 -8.68 10.66 4.97
CA ASN A 19 -9.34 11.16 6.17
C ASN A 19 -8.59 10.76 7.45
N TYR A 20 -8.76 11.55 8.52
CA TYR A 20 -8.15 11.31 9.83
C TYR A 20 -9.04 10.45 10.74
N THR A 21 -10.33 10.80 10.87
CA THR A 21 -11.28 10.09 11.74
C THR A 21 -12.62 9.88 11.02
N PRO A 22 -12.99 8.62 10.65
CA PRO A 22 -12.14 7.43 10.72
C PRO A 22 -10.95 7.53 9.74
N PRO A 23 -9.82 6.85 10.02
CA PRO A 23 -8.65 6.89 9.14
C PRO A 23 -8.96 6.19 7.83
N ILE A 24 -8.96 6.93 6.72
CA ILE A 24 -9.20 6.39 5.38
C ILE A 24 -7.94 6.55 4.54
N VAL A 25 -7.51 5.46 3.91
CA VAL A 25 -6.46 5.47 2.88
C VAL A 25 -7.04 4.99 1.56
N GLY A 26 -6.35 5.31 0.47
CA GLY A 26 -6.79 4.90 -0.85
C GLY A 26 -5.67 4.78 -1.84
N PHE A 27 -5.89 3.95 -2.86
CA PHE A 27 -5.01 3.84 -4.01
C PHE A 27 -5.80 3.70 -5.32
N ALA A 28 -5.18 4.07 -6.43
CA ALA A 28 -5.76 3.87 -7.76
C ALA A 28 -5.01 2.78 -8.54
N SER A 29 -5.77 1.84 -9.12
CA SER A 29 -5.25 0.80 -10.02
C SER A 29 -5.59 1.13 -11.46
N VAL A 30 -4.55 1.29 -12.29
CA VAL A 30 -4.71 1.30 -13.76
C VAL A 30 -4.94 -0.14 -14.21
N GLY A 31 -6.08 -0.38 -14.85
CA GLY A 31 -6.58 -1.71 -15.15
C GLY A 31 -7.27 -2.36 -13.95
N TYR A 32 -8.17 -3.30 -14.27
CA TYR A 32 -8.86 -4.13 -13.30
C TYR A 32 -7.98 -5.35 -12.99
N LYS A 33 -6.97 -5.15 -12.13
CA LYS A 33 -5.96 -6.16 -11.76
C LYS A 33 -6.46 -7.10 -10.65
N ASP A 34 -5.68 -8.14 -10.36
CA ASP A 34 -6.00 -9.12 -9.30
C ASP A 34 -6.22 -8.46 -7.94
N THR A 35 -5.44 -7.43 -7.59
CA THR A 35 -5.66 -6.66 -6.36
C THR A 35 -7.09 -6.12 -6.28
N VAL A 36 -7.62 -5.55 -7.37
CA VAL A 36 -8.98 -4.98 -7.40
C VAL A 36 -10.03 -6.09 -7.30
N ARG A 37 -9.86 -7.18 -8.07
CA ARG A 37 -10.73 -8.37 -8.00
C ARG A 37 -10.79 -8.94 -6.59
N ASN A 38 -9.64 -9.12 -5.96
CA ASN A 38 -9.51 -9.68 -4.62
C ASN A 38 -10.19 -8.78 -3.58
N ILE A 39 -10.02 -7.46 -3.69
CA ILE A 39 -10.66 -6.50 -2.78
C ILE A 39 -12.17 -6.47 -2.96
N GLU A 40 -12.67 -6.48 -4.20
CA GLU A 40 -14.11 -6.53 -4.47
C GLU A 40 -14.76 -7.79 -3.87
N GLN A 41 -14.08 -8.94 -3.97
CA GLN A 41 -14.58 -10.22 -3.46
C GLN A 41 -14.48 -10.36 -1.94
N THR A 42 -13.44 -9.79 -1.33
CA THR A 42 -13.13 -10.02 0.09
C THR A 42 -13.50 -8.86 1.01
N GLY A 43 -13.56 -7.64 0.46
CA GLY A 43 -13.73 -6.41 1.21
C GLY A 43 -12.50 -5.99 2.03
N GLU A 44 -11.33 -6.59 1.80
CA GLU A 44 -10.15 -6.45 2.67
C GLU A 44 -8.86 -6.27 1.86
N PHE A 45 -7.93 -5.46 2.36
CA PHE A 45 -6.56 -5.38 1.86
C PHE A 45 -5.56 -4.95 2.92
N GLY A 46 -4.31 -5.35 2.75
CA GLY A 46 -3.18 -4.83 3.52
C GLY A 46 -2.44 -3.75 2.73
N TRP A 47 -2.03 -2.68 3.40
CA TRP A 47 -1.02 -1.75 2.89
C TRP A 47 0.29 -2.01 3.62
N ASN A 48 1.40 -2.06 2.90
CA ASN A 48 2.73 -2.28 3.47
C ASN A 48 3.65 -1.17 3.00
N LEU A 49 4.36 -0.54 3.94
CA LEU A 49 5.34 0.46 3.62
C LEU A 49 6.54 -0.20 2.92
N VAL A 50 6.97 0.42 1.83
CA VAL A 50 8.19 0.06 1.13
C VAL A 50 9.31 0.97 1.61
N THR A 51 10.36 0.37 2.16
CA THR A 51 11.61 1.05 2.51
C THR A 51 12.66 0.81 1.42
N ARG A 52 13.79 1.49 1.50
CA ARG A 52 14.88 1.34 0.53
C ARG A 52 15.37 -0.10 0.40
N GLU A 53 15.44 -0.82 1.52
CA GLU A 53 15.84 -2.24 1.59
C GLU A 53 14.84 -3.15 0.88
N LEU A 54 13.57 -2.76 0.81
CA LEU A 54 12.50 -3.52 0.15
C LEU A 54 12.28 -3.12 -1.32
N ALA A 55 12.99 -2.12 -1.83
CA ALA A 55 12.72 -1.54 -3.14
C ALA A 55 12.82 -2.57 -4.28
N ASP A 56 13.84 -3.43 -4.27
CA ASP A 56 14.02 -4.44 -5.31
C ASP A 56 12.98 -5.56 -5.22
N ALA A 57 12.62 -5.98 -4.00
CA ALA A 57 11.56 -6.98 -3.78
C ALA A 57 10.19 -6.44 -4.22
N MET A 58 9.89 -5.20 -3.86
CA MET A 58 8.72 -4.47 -4.34
C MET A 58 8.70 -4.41 -5.87
N ASN A 59 9.82 -4.05 -6.51
CA ASN A 59 9.87 -3.98 -7.97
C ASN A 59 9.67 -5.35 -8.64
N ARG A 60 10.17 -6.45 -8.04
CA ARG A 60 9.88 -7.81 -8.53
C ARG A 60 8.40 -8.16 -8.48
N SER A 61 7.66 -7.69 -7.47
CA SER A 61 6.21 -7.90 -7.37
C SER A 61 5.39 -7.16 -8.44
N CYS A 62 6.00 -6.26 -9.22
CA CYS A 62 5.36 -5.63 -10.39
C CYS A 62 5.20 -6.56 -11.60
N ALA A 63 5.87 -7.71 -11.62
CA ALA A 63 5.92 -8.57 -12.79
C ALA A 63 4.50 -8.95 -13.26
N PRO A 64 4.20 -8.90 -14.57
CA PRO A 64 2.90 -9.29 -15.09
C PRO A 64 2.79 -10.82 -15.04
N VAL A 65 2.30 -11.34 -13.91
CA VAL A 65 2.13 -12.78 -13.69
C VAL A 65 0.64 -13.17 -13.71
N PRO A 66 0.33 -14.43 -14.05
CA PRO A 66 -1.02 -14.97 -13.93
C PRO A 66 -1.54 -14.97 -12.46
N PRO A 67 -2.86 -14.96 -12.23
CA PRO A 67 -3.47 -14.90 -10.88
C PRO A 67 -3.13 -16.08 -9.94
N GLU A 68 -2.57 -17.15 -10.50
CA GLU A 68 -2.18 -18.37 -9.80
C GLU A 68 -0.74 -18.29 -9.25
N VAL A 69 0.02 -17.24 -9.60
CA VAL A 69 1.37 -17.00 -9.11
C VAL A 69 1.31 -16.23 -7.79
N ASN A 70 2.10 -16.68 -6.81
CA ASN A 70 2.25 -16.01 -5.53
C ASN A 70 3.36 -14.93 -5.62
N GLU A 71 3.01 -13.65 -5.65
CA GLU A 71 4.02 -12.59 -5.75
C GLU A 71 4.86 -12.41 -4.47
N PHE A 72 4.42 -12.91 -3.31
CA PHE A 72 5.29 -12.95 -2.12
C PHE A 72 6.51 -13.86 -2.38
N GLU A 73 6.26 -15.06 -2.90
CA GLU A 73 7.34 -16.00 -3.26
C GLU A 73 8.22 -15.45 -4.37
N LEU A 74 7.62 -14.88 -5.42
CA LEU A 74 8.36 -14.24 -6.52
C LEU A 74 9.27 -13.10 -6.05
N ALA A 75 8.79 -12.30 -5.10
CA ALA A 75 9.54 -11.18 -4.55
C ALA A 75 10.56 -11.61 -3.49
N GLY A 76 10.46 -12.83 -2.96
CA GLY A 76 11.25 -13.31 -1.82
C GLY A 76 10.85 -12.65 -0.51
N LEU A 77 9.55 -12.42 -0.31
CA LEU A 77 8.96 -11.77 0.86
C LEU A 77 8.15 -12.78 1.69
N THR A 78 8.14 -12.60 2.99
CA THR A 78 7.49 -13.53 3.92
C THR A 78 6.08 -13.04 4.27
N PRO A 79 5.02 -13.81 3.98
CA PRO A 79 3.69 -13.47 4.44
C PRO A 79 3.57 -13.70 5.96
N VAL A 80 3.03 -12.71 6.67
CA VAL A 80 2.69 -12.81 8.09
C VAL A 80 1.20 -12.55 8.31
N ALA A 81 0.57 -13.30 9.21
CA ALA A 81 -0.86 -13.16 9.47
C ALA A 81 -1.24 -11.75 9.96
N SER A 82 -2.34 -11.25 9.42
CA SER A 82 -3.05 -10.06 9.90
C SER A 82 -3.91 -10.38 11.12
N ARG A 83 -4.29 -9.36 11.90
CA ARG A 83 -5.07 -9.51 13.12
C ARG A 83 -6.58 -9.40 12.88
N LEU A 84 -7.01 -8.51 12.00
CA LEU A 84 -8.41 -8.09 11.79
C LEU A 84 -8.90 -8.24 10.34
N ILE A 85 -8.01 -8.59 9.41
CA ILE A 85 -8.31 -8.93 8.01
C ILE A 85 -7.69 -10.28 7.63
N LYS A 86 -8.13 -10.88 6.51
CA LYS A 86 -7.60 -12.15 5.98
C LYS A 86 -6.31 -12.02 5.18
N PRO A 87 -6.12 -11.00 4.30
CA PRO A 87 -4.88 -10.86 3.55
C PRO A 87 -3.67 -10.72 4.49
N PRO A 88 -2.56 -11.45 4.25
CA PRO A 88 -1.37 -11.33 5.07
C PRO A 88 -0.65 -9.99 4.84
N ARG A 89 0.15 -9.59 5.82
CA ARG A 89 1.11 -8.47 5.70
C ARG A 89 2.46 -8.99 5.22
N VAL A 90 3.34 -8.07 4.84
CA VAL A 90 4.75 -8.37 4.51
C VAL A 90 5.56 -8.30 5.80
N ALA A 91 6.18 -9.40 6.22
CA ALA A 91 6.90 -9.47 7.49
C ALA A 91 8.07 -8.49 7.57
N GLU A 92 8.71 -8.24 6.43
CA GLU A 92 9.87 -7.35 6.30
C GLU A 92 9.47 -5.86 6.30
N SER A 93 8.18 -5.54 6.15
CA SER A 93 7.70 -4.16 6.16
C SER A 93 7.66 -3.60 7.58
N LEU A 94 8.28 -2.44 7.79
CA LEU A 94 8.33 -1.77 9.10
C LEU A 94 7.02 -1.09 9.49
N VAL A 95 6.12 -0.85 8.53
CA VAL A 95 4.79 -0.29 8.79
C VAL A 95 3.77 -1.00 7.89
N SER A 96 2.69 -1.49 8.49
CA SER A 96 1.57 -2.06 7.74
C SER A 96 0.24 -1.55 8.27
N PHE A 97 -0.72 -1.35 7.35
CA PHE A 97 -2.11 -1.09 7.68
C PHE A 97 -2.97 -2.28 7.27
N GLU A 98 -3.91 -2.63 8.14
CA GLU A 98 -4.99 -3.54 7.79
C GLU A 98 -6.22 -2.71 7.45
N CYS A 99 -6.77 -2.89 6.25
CA CYS A 99 -7.83 -2.04 5.72
C CYS A 99 -9.09 -2.86 5.37
N ARG A 100 -10.25 -2.29 5.67
CA ARG A 100 -11.54 -2.76 5.15
C ARG A 100 -12.02 -1.80 4.07
N CYS A 101 -12.30 -2.34 2.89
CA CYS A 101 -12.72 -1.58 1.74
C CYS A 101 -14.09 -0.95 1.98
N THR A 102 -14.18 0.35 1.74
CA THR A 102 -15.43 1.11 1.84
C THR A 102 -15.99 1.43 0.46
N GLN A 103 -15.13 1.71 -0.53
CA GLN A 103 -15.54 2.14 -1.86
C GLN A 103 -14.59 1.61 -2.94
N ILE A 104 -15.16 1.21 -4.07
CA ILE A 104 -14.45 0.94 -5.32
C ILE A 104 -15.13 1.79 -6.40
N LEU A 105 -14.41 2.75 -6.96
CA LEU A 105 -14.94 3.74 -7.89
C LEU A 105 -14.19 3.69 -9.21
N GLN A 106 -14.86 3.37 -10.31
CA GLN A 106 -14.29 3.56 -11.64
C GLN A 106 -14.26 5.04 -11.98
N LEU A 107 -13.06 5.57 -12.21
CA LEU A 107 -12.82 6.96 -12.53
C LEU A 107 -13.38 7.31 -13.92
N GLN A 108 -13.58 8.61 -14.15
CA GLN A 108 -14.05 9.13 -15.43
C GLN A 108 -13.39 10.47 -15.75
N GLY A 109 -13.36 10.80 -17.05
CA GLY A 109 -13.01 12.12 -17.52
C GLY A 109 -14.10 13.17 -17.23
N ILE A 110 -13.76 14.44 -17.48
CA ILE A 110 -14.70 15.56 -17.35
C ILE A 110 -15.86 15.47 -18.35
N ASP A 111 -15.66 14.74 -19.45
CA ASP A 111 -16.65 14.37 -20.46
C ASP A 111 -17.61 13.25 -19.98
N GLY A 112 -17.41 12.73 -18.77
CA GLY A 112 -18.18 11.63 -18.20
C GLY A 112 -17.76 10.24 -18.68
N VAL A 113 -16.77 10.14 -19.58
CA VAL A 113 -16.33 8.86 -20.12
C VAL A 113 -15.51 8.11 -19.08
N LYS A 114 -15.86 6.85 -18.83
CA LYS A 114 -15.14 5.98 -17.88
C LYS A 114 -13.73 5.69 -18.40
N VAL A 115 -12.74 5.81 -17.51
CA VAL A 115 -11.36 5.40 -17.77
C VAL A 115 -11.09 4.05 -17.13
N PRO A 116 -10.14 3.25 -17.65
CA PRO A 116 -9.79 1.96 -17.08
C PRO A 116 -8.90 2.14 -15.84
N THR A 117 -9.36 2.93 -14.87
CA THR A 117 -8.70 3.15 -13.59
C THR A 117 -9.75 3.12 -12.47
N TRP A 118 -9.43 2.39 -11.40
CA TRP A 118 -10.31 2.22 -10.24
C TRP A 118 -9.65 2.82 -9.00
N LEU A 119 -10.34 3.73 -8.34
CA LEU A 119 -9.99 4.22 -7.01
C LEU A 119 -10.58 3.29 -5.95
N ILE A 120 -9.72 2.77 -5.09
CA ILE A 120 -10.09 1.97 -3.94
C ILE A 120 -9.89 2.83 -2.70
N LEU A 121 -10.91 2.90 -1.84
CA LEU A 121 -10.83 3.52 -0.52
C LEU A 121 -11.10 2.46 0.56
N GLY A 122 -10.38 2.54 1.67
CA GLY A 122 -10.59 1.67 2.81
C GLY A 122 -10.30 2.34 4.14
N GLU A 123 -11.07 1.94 5.16
CA GLU A 123 -10.84 2.33 6.55
C GLU A 123 -9.71 1.48 7.14
N VAL A 124 -8.75 2.14 7.77
CA VAL A 124 -7.65 1.48 8.49
C VAL A 124 -8.17 0.96 9.83
N VAL A 125 -8.27 -0.36 9.97
CA VAL A 125 -8.80 -1.03 11.18
C VAL A 125 -7.70 -1.50 12.13
N ALA A 126 -6.46 -1.64 11.66
CA ALA A 126 -5.28 -1.84 12.50
C ALA A 126 -4.02 -1.23 11.87
N VAL A 127 -3.11 -0.79 12.72
CA VAL A 127 -1.79 -0.26 12.35
C VAL A 127 -0.71 -1.08 13.07
N HIS A 128 0.30 -1.50 12.31
CA HIS A 128 1.51 -2.16 12.83
C HIS A 128 2.69 -1.26 12.50
N ILE A 129 3.46 -0.86 13.50
CA ILE A 129 4.67 -0.04 13.33
C ILE A 129 5.79 -0.70 14.12
N ALA A 130 6.93 -0.92 13.48
CA ALA A 130 8.14 -1.36 14.16
C ALA A 130 8.56 -0.33 15.21
N HIS A 131 8.81 -0.78 16.44
CA HIS A 131 9.12 0.12 17.57
C HIS A 131 10.32 1.04 17.31
N ALA A 132 11.28 0.63 16.47
CA ALA A 132 12.41 1.46 16.06
C ALA A 132 12.02 2.76 15.33
N LEU A 133 10.81 2.82 14.77
CA LEU A 133 10.26 3.99 14.09
C LEU A 133 9.40 4.88 15.01
N LEU A 134 9.35 4.59 16.31
CA LEU A 134 8.60 5.36 17.28
C LEU A 134 9.56 6.11 18.21
N ASP A 135 9.36 7.41 18.36
CA ASP A 135 9.94 8.24 19.40
C ASP A 135 8.80 8.66 20.35
N ASP A 136 8.79 8.14 21.58
CA ASP A 136 7.75 8.40 22.58
C ASP A 136 6.31 8.19 22.06
N GLY A 137 6.12 7.12 21.26
CA GLY A 137 4.83 6.77 20.67
C GLY A 137 4.46 7.59 19.42
N VAL A 138 5.32 8.51 18.99
CA VAL A 138 5.15 9.29 17.75
C VAL A 138 5.96 8.67 16.63
N TYR A 139 5.33 8.49 15.47
CA TYR A 139 5.99 7.97 14.28
C TYR A 139 7.06 8.94 13.75
N ASN A 140 8.31 8.46 13.65
CA ASN A 140 9.42 9.18 13.06
C ASN A 140 9.64 8.76 11.62
N THR A 141 9.00 9.49 10.69
CA THR A 141 9.13 9.30 9.24
C THR A 141 10.58 9.28 8.76
N GLY A 142 11.45 10.12 9.33
CA GLY A 142 12.85 10.22 8.90
C GLY A 142 13.66 8.93 9.11
N ARG A 143 13.24 8.05 10.03
CA ARG A 143 13.96 6.80 10.35
C ARG A 143 13.56 5.61 9.47
N ALA A 144 12.49 5.71 8.69
CA ALA A 144 11.93 4.55 8.02
C ALA A 144 12.60 4.22 6.68
N GLY A 145 13.37 5.13 6.09
CA GLY A 145 13.95 4.93 4.76
C GLY A 145 12.89 4.76 3.67
N HIS A 146 11.79 5.51 3.76
CA HIS A 146 10.68 5.47 2.81
C HIS A 146 11.16 5.65 1.37
N VAL A 147 10.63 4.86 0.44
CA VAL A 147 10.77 5.17 -0.99
C VAL A 147 9.56 5.91 -1.53
N LEU A 148 9.82 6.88 -2.40
CA LEU A 148 8.81 7.65 -3.11
C LEU A 148 8.98 7.39 -4.60
N ARG A 149 7.89 7.06 -5.29
CA ARG A 149 7.90 7.00 -6.75
C ARG A 149 8.06 8.42 -7.30
N GLY A 150 9.11 8.63 -8.09
CA GLY A 150 9.40 9.86 -8.78
C GLY A 150 8.72 9.98 -10.15
N GLY A 151 9.18 10.96 -10.93
CA GLY A 151 8.78 11.12 -12.33
C GLY A 151 9.42 10.07 -13.25
N GLY A 152 8.91 9.97 -14.47
CA GLY A 152 9.53 9.13 -15.49
C GLY A 152 9.45 7.60 -15.23
N PRO A 153 10.23 6.82 -15.99
CA PRO A 153 10.05 5.37 -16.05
C PRO A 153 10.52 4.64 -14.79
N ALA A 154 11.54 5.16 -14.09
CA ALA A 154 12.25 4.40 -13.06
C ALA A 154 12.74 5.22 -11.86
N ASP A 155 12.38 6.51 -11.74
CA ASP A 155 12.93 7.32 -10.66
C ASP A 155 12.27 6.98 -9.33
N TYR A 156 13.10 6.79 -8.30
CA TYR A 156 12.68 6.65 -6.92
C TYR A 156 13.56 7.52 -6.03
N PHE A 157 12.95 8.14 -5.04
CA PHE A 157 13.63 8.96 -4.03
C PHE A 157 13.49 8.31 -2.67
N SER A 158 14.40 8.62 -1.76
CA SER A 158 14.30 8.24 -0.35
C SER A 158 14.15 9.48 0.52
N VAL A 159 13.43 9.36 1.63
CA VAL A 159 13.39 10.38 2.68
C VAL A 159 14.12 9.87 3.91
N GLY A 160 15.02 10.70 4.43
CA GLY A 160 15.78 10.48 5.65
C GLY A 160 15.75 11.72 6.56
N PRO A 161 16.44 11.66 7.72
CA PRO A 161 16.51 12.78 8.66
C PRO A 161 17.19 14.02 8.05
N GLU A 162 18.04 13.84 7.04
CA GLU A 162 18.79 14.91 6.39
C GLU A 162 17.91 15.85 5.54
N GLN A 163 16.73 15.42 5.10
CA GLN A 163 15.76 16.29 4.40
C GLN A 163 14.71 16.90 5.33
N LEU A 164 14.69 16.55 6.62
CA LEU A 164 13.66 16.99 7.54
C LEU A 164 13.88 18.46 7.98
N PHE A 165 12.90 19.31 7.71
CA PHE A 165 12.75 20.62 8.36
C PHE A 165 11.34 20.72 8.97
N LYS A 166 11.21 21.47 10.06
CA LYS A 166 9.94 21.64 10.78
C LYS A 166 9.31 22.98 10.42
N MET A 167 8.00 22.97 10.17
CA MET A 167 7.22 24.17 9.91
C MET A 167 5.94 24.13 10.75
N GLY A 168 5.71 25.17 11.55
CA GLY A 168 4.47 25.33 12.30
C GLY A 168 3.35 25.87 11.41
N ARG A 169 2.09 25.55 11.74
CA ARG A 169 0.95 26.23 11.11
C ARG A 169 0.96 27.70 11.52
N PRO A 170 0.81 28.65 10.57
CA PRO A 170 0.57 30.04 10.92
C PRO A 170 -0.69 30.16 11.79
N THR A 171 -0.63 31.01 12.81
CA THR A 171 -1.76 31.41 13.64
C THR A 171 -2.45 32.64 13.07
#